data_AF-Q5W395-F1
#
_entry.id   AF-Q5W395-F1
#
_cell.length_a   1.000
_cell.length_b   1.000
_cell.length_c   1.000
_cell.angle_alpha   90.00
_cell.angle_beta   90.00
_cell.angle_gamma   90.00
#
_symmetry.space_group_name_H-M   'P 1'
#
loop_
_entity.id
_entity.type
_entity.pdbx_description
1 polymer ?
#
loop_
_entity_poly.entity_id
_entity_poly.type
_entity_poly.pdbx_seq_one_letter_code
_entity_poly.pdbx_strand_id
1 'polypeptide(L)'
;MKTVHIDASEIKDWPSFYEAFSKAFGFPRFFGRNMDAWIDCMTNLDEEFSDVRVAPGELVCVALDSAAEFKASCPEQFAAFVECAAFVNWRRLEIGEPPILVVSFNA
;
A
#
# COMPACT_ATOMS: atom_id res chain seq x y z
N MET A 1 -0.57 -11.67 11.02
CA MET A 1 -0.21 -11.13 9.67
C MET A 1 -1.39 -11.32 8.73
N LYS A 2 -1.82 -10.25 8.06
CA LYS A 2 -2.94 -10.25 7.11
C LYS A 2 -2.40 -9.98 5.70
N THR A 3 -2.87 -10.72 4.69
CA THR A 3 -2.49 -10.46 3.30
C THR A 3 -3.62 -9.73 2.58
N VAL A 4 -3.27 -8.66 1.88
CA VAL A 4 -4.17 -7.91 0.99
C VAL A 4 -3.62 -8.01 -0.42
N HIS A 5 -4.47 -8.51 -1.32
CA HIS A 5 -4.15 -8.65 -2.74
C HIS A 5 -4.50 -7.38 -3.48
N ILE A 6 -3.56 -6.88 -4.28
CA ILE A 6 -3.76 -5.80 -5.24
C ILE A 6 -3.66 -6.42 -6.63
N ASP A 7 -4.77 -6.42 -7.35
CA ASP A 7 -4.78 -6.76 -8.77
C ASP A 7 -4.11 -5.62 -9.56
N ALA A 8 -2.84 -5.78 -9.87
CA ALA A 8 -2.07 -4.74 -10.53
C ALA A 8 -2.31 -4.70 -12.05
N SER A 9 -3.04 -5.67 -12.62
CA SER A 9 -3.40 -5.68 -14.04
C SER A 9 -4.38 -4.54 -14.41
N GLU A 10 -5.12 -4.03 -13.42
CA GLU A 10 -6.03 -2.90 -13.57
C GLU A 10 -5.32 -1.53 -13.46
N ILE A 11 -4.05 -1.49 -13.04
CA ILE A 11 -3.29 -0.25 -12.88
C ILE A 11 -2.65 0.14 -14.20
N LYS A 12 -3.11 1.26 -14.76
CA LYS A 12 -2.69 1.81 -16.07
C LYS A 12 -2.07 3.20 -15.95
N ASP A 13 -2.30 3.86 -14.82
CA ASP A 13 -1.89 5.23 -14.51
C ASP A 13 -2.04 5.50 -13.01
N TRP A 14 -1.73 6.73 -12.59
CA TRP A 14 -1.89 7.16 -11.20
C TRP A 14 -3.34 7.08 -10.67
N PRO A 15 -4.37 7.57 -11.39
CA PRO A 15 -5.76 7.41 -10.96
C PRO A 15 -6.18 5.97 -10.67
N SER A 16 -5.83 5.02 -11.55
CA SER A 16 -6.13 3.60 -11.37
C SER A 16 -5.31 2.96 -10.24
N PHE A 17 -4.06 3.38 -10.03
CA PHE A 17 -3.28 3.00 -8.84
C PHE A 17 -4.01 3.35 -7.55
N TYR A 18 -4.43 4.61 -7.41
CA TYR A 18 -5.13 5.08 -6.21
C TYR A 18 -6.48 4.38 -6.01
N GLU A 19 -7.19 4.06 -7.10
CA GLU A 19 -8.45 3.31 -7.03
C GLU A 19 -8.23 1.86 -6.57
N ALA A 20 -7.22 1.17 -7.11
CA ALA A 20 -6.91 -0.21 -6.76
C ALA A 20 -6.61 -0.36 -5.26
N PHE A 21 -5.76 0.52 -4.72
CA PHE A 21 -5.44 0.51 -3.28
C PHE A 21 -6.62 0.96 -2.42
N SER A 22 -7.32 2.03 -2.79
CA SER A 22 -8.49 2.51 -2.06
C SER A 22 -9.56 1.42 -1.92
N LYS A 23 -9.83 0.68 -3.01
CA LYS A 23 -10.78 -0.43 -3.02
C LYS A 23 -10.31 -1.61 -2.18
N ALA A 24 -9.03 -1.99 -2.26
CA ALA A 24 -8.50 -3.16 -1.57
C ALA A 24 -8.35 -2.94 -0.06
N PHE A 25 -7.98 -1.72 0.35
CA PHE A 25 -7.77 -1.37 1.76
C PHE A 25 -8.98 -0.70 2.41
N GLY A 26 -9.95 -0.23 1.62
CA GLY A 26 -11.08 0.55 2.11
C GLY A 26 -10.62 1.88 2.71
N PHE A 27 -9.87 2.66 1.93
CA PHE A 27 -9.39 3.99 2.36
C PHE A 27 -10.56 4.96 2.61
N PRO A 28 -10.37 6.00 3.45
CA PRO A 28 -11.45 6.90 3.83
C PRO A 28 -11.97 7.71 2.64
N ARG A 29 -13.23 8.18 2.73
CA ARG A 29 -13.88 8.98 1.67
C ARG A 29 -13.13 10.26 1.27
N PHE A 30 -12.32 10.79 2.19
CA PHE A 30 -11.50 11.98 1.99
C PHE A 30 -10.07 11.65 1.53
N PHE A 31 -9.79 10.43 1.08
CA PHE A 31 -8.49 10.01 0.55
C PHE A 31 -8.03 10.94 -0.59
N GLY A 32 -6.86 11.57 -0.39
CA GLY A 32 -6.36 12.67 -1.24
C GLY A 32 -5.84 12.28 -2.62
N ARG A 33 -5.82 10.98 -2.97
CA ARG A 33 -5.39 10.44 -4.28
C ARG A 33 -4.02 10.95 -4.73
N ASN A 34 -3.07 10.90 -3.80
CA ASN A 34 -1.64 11.18 -4.02
C ASN A 34 -0.80 10.25 -3.11
N MET A 35 0.51 10.20 -3.32
CA MET A 35 1.37 9.30 -2.54
C MET A 35 1.52 9.68 -1.07
N ASP A 36 1.42 10.96 -0.70
CA ASP A 36 1.44 11.38 0.71
C ASP A 36 0.21 10.80 1.44
N ALA A 37 -0.97 10.92 0.82
CA ALA A 37 -2.20 10.34 1.35
C ALA A 37 -2.15 8.80 1.39
N TRP A 38 -1.49 8.16 0.41
CA TRP A 38 -1.29 6.71 0.42
C TRP A 38 -0.40 6.30 1.59
N ILE A 39 0.72 6.99 1.81
CA ILE A 39 1.61 6.76 2.95
C ILE A 39 0.85 6.94 4.26
N ASP A 40 0.06 8.01 4.42
CA ASP A 40 -0.73 8.24 5.64
C ASP A 40 -1.72 7.10 5.91
N CYS A 41 -2.41 6.58 4.89
CA CYS A 41 -3.31 5.45 5.08
C CYS A 41 -2.56 4.17 5.47
N MET A 42 -1.43 3.90 4.81
CA MET A 42 -0.66 2.68 4.99
C MET A 42 0.17 2.67 6.29
N THR A 43 0.58 3.84 6.78
CA THR A 43 1.26 3.99 8.08
C THR A 43 0.32 3.64 9.23
N ASN A 44 -0.98 3.93 9.13
CA ASN A 44 -1.93 3.81 10.24
C ASN A 44 -2.89 2.60 10.12
N LEU A 45 -2.42 1.48 9.55
CA LEU A 45 -3.25 0.26 9.39
C LEU A 45 -3.56 -0.46 10.71
N ASP A 46 -3.03 0.01 11.84
CA ASP A 46 -3.40 -0.42 13.19
C ASP A 46 -4.33 0.56 13.93
N GLU A 47 -4.79 1.61 13.23
CA GLU A 47 -5.80 2.56 13.69
C GLU A 47 -7.13 2.41 12.93
N GLU A 48 -8.19 3.09 13.40
CA GLU A 48 -9.50 3.12 12.72
C GLU A 48 -9.52 4.15 11.57
N PHE A 49 -8.63 3.96 10.59
CA PHE A 49 -8.47 4.86 9.45
C PHE A 49 -8.92 4.24 8.11
N SER A 50 -8.74 2.93 7.94
CA SER A 50 -9.14 2.17 6.74
C SER A 50 -9.95 0.92 7.14
N ASP A 51 -10.72 0.33 6.21
CA ASP A 51 -11.47 -0.91 6.47
C ASP A 51 -10.53 -2.09 6.79
N VAL A 52 -9.38 -2.15 6.11
CA VAL A 52 -8.30 -3.07 6.49
C VAL A 52 -7.58 -2.51 7.70
N ARG A 53 -7.66 -3.28 8.79
CA ARG A 53 -6.89 -3.06 10.01
C ARG A 53 -6.22 -4.33 10.53
N VAL A 54 -5.14 -4.14 11.28
CA VAL A 54 -4.44 -5.16 12.06
C VAL A 54 -4.26 -4.69 13.50
N ALA A 55 -3.91 -5.58 14.43
CA ALA A 55 -3.58 -5.14 15.78
C ALA A 55 -2.20 -4.42 15.81
N PRO A 56 -1.94 -3.54 16.79
CA PRO A 56 -0.63 -2.93 16.96
C PRO A 56 0.49 -3.98 17.01
N GLY A 57 1.53 -3.78 16.20
CA GLY A 57 2.66 -4.70 16.07
C GLY A 57 2.45 -5.90 15.14
N GLU A 58 1.27 -6.05 14.53
CA GLU A 58 1.05 -7.03 13.46
C GLU A 58 1.44 -6.47 12.09
N LEU A 59 1.78 -7.37 11.17
CA LEU A 59 2.15 -7.04 9.80
C LEU A 59 0.99 -7.20 8.82
N VAL A 60 0.97 -6.34 7.80
CA VAL A 60 0.19 -6.48 6.57
C VAL A 60 1.11 -6.80 5.41
N CYS A 61 0.82 -7.90 4.72
CA CYS A 61 1.46 -8.23 3.46
C CYS A 61 0.64 -7.62 2.30
N VAL A 62 1.25 -6.72 1.53
CA VAL A 62 0.72 -6.25 0.25
C VAL A 62 1.23 -7.18 -0.84
N ALA A 63 0.35 -8.05 -1.33
CA ALA A 63 0.64 -8.95 -2.43
C ALA A 63 0.20 -8.29 -3.75
N LEU A 64 1.16 -7.92 -4.60
CA LEU A 64 0.85 -7.45 -5.95
C LEU A 64 0.70 -8.66 -6.88
N ASP A 65 -0.50 -8.87 -7.39
CA ASP A 65 -0.78 -9.83 -8.45
C ASP A 65 -0.50 -9.18 -9.82
N SER A 66 0.05 -9.93 -10.79
CA SER A 66 0.54 -9.41 -12.08
C SER A 66 1.62 -8.31 -11.93
N ALA A 67 2.53 -8.51 -10.97
CA ALA A 67 3.56 -7.52 -10.64
C ALA A 67 4.57 -7.30 -11.78
N ALA A 68 4.84 -8.34 -12.58
CA ALA A 68 5.76 -8.26 -13.71
C ALA A 68 5.21 -7.35 -14.82
N GLU A 69 3.93 -7.53 -15.17
CA GLU A 69 3.21 -6.71 -16.14
C GLU A 69 3.10 -5.27 -15.64
N PHE A 70 2.69 -5.08 -14.38
CA PHE A 70 2.57 -3.74 -13.79
C PHE A 70 3.90 -2.99 -13.80
N LYS A 71 5.01 -3.65 -13.45
CA LYS A 71 6.36 -3.05 -13.53
C LYS A 71 6.73 -2.66 -14.95
N ALA A 72 6.32 -3.43 -15.96
CA ALA A 72 6.62 -3.15 -17.36
C ALA A 72 5.73 -2.03 -17.93
N SER A 73 4.45 -1.99 -17.59
CA SER A 73 3.48 -1.02 -18.12
C SER A 73 3.51 0.32 -17.39
N CYS A 74 3.76 0.31 -16.09
CA CYS A 74 3.68 1.46 -15.19
C CYS A 74 4.92 1.53 -14.26
N PRO A 75 6.13 1.67 -14.81
CA PRO A 75 7.37 1.59 -14.05
C PRO A 75 7.50 2.67 -12.97
N GLU A 76 6.95 3.87 -13.21
CA GLU A 76 6.94 4.97 -12.23
C GLU A 76 6.09 4.63 -11.00
N GLN A 77 4.86 4.16 -11.21
CA GLN A 77 3.95 3.77 -10.12
C GLN A 77 4.48 2.55 -9.37
N PHE A 78 5.08 1.59 -10.07
CA PHE A 78 5.72 0.43 -9.43
C PHE A 78 6.90 0.88 -8.55
N ALA A 79 7.79 1.74 -9.06
CA ALA A 79 8.92 2.25 -8.28
C ALA A 79 8.44 3.02 -7.05
N ALA A 80 7.47 3.91 -7.22
CA ALA A 80 6.88 4.67 -6.12
C ALA A 80 6.21 3.77 -5.07
N PHE A 81 5.52 2.70 -5.48
CA PHE A 81 4.98 1.72 -4.53
C PHE A 81 6.08 1.09 -3.67
N VAL A 82 7.17 0.63 -4.27
CA VAL A 82 8.27 -0.01 -3.52
C VAL A 82 8.96 0.98 -2.58
N GLU A 83 9.30 2.16 -3.08
CA GLU A 83 9.96 3.21 -2.30
C GLU A 83 9.06 3.70 -1.16
N CYS A 84 7.78 3.97 -1.42
CA CYS A 84 6.85 4.43 -0.40
C CYS A 84 6.48 3.33 0.60
N ALA A 85 6.43 2.05 0.21
CA ALA A 85 6.25 0.95 1.15
C ALA A 85 7.42 0.86 2.14
N ALA A 86 8.66 1.06 1.66
CA ALA A 86 9.83 1.18 2.53
C ALA A 86 9.76 2.45 3.41
N PHE A 87 9.32 3.58 2.85
CA PHE A 87 9.16 4.83 3.57
C PHE A 87 8.13 4.74 4.71
N VAL A 88 7.00 4.04 4.51
CA VAL A 88 6.00 3.77 5.56
C VAL A 88 6.66 3.11 6.77
N ASN A 89 7.45 2.06 6.53
CA ASN A 89 8.16 1.35 7.60
C ASN A 89 9.21 2.24 8.26
N TRP A 90 9.99 3.01 7.49
CA TRP A 90 10.93 3.97 8.04
C TRP A 90 10.23 5.01 8.93
N ARG A 91 9.14 5.62 8.46
CA ARG A 91 8.37 6.63 9.21
C ARG A 91 7.88 6.10 10.57
N ARG A 92 7.45 4.84 10.63
CA ARG A 92 7.07 4.18 11.89
C ARG A 92 8.27 3.99 12.82
N LEU A 93 9.41 3.54 12.27
CA LEU A 93 10.63 3.35 13.05
C LEU A 93 11.13 4.68 13.66
N GLU A 94 11.03 5.80 12.95
CA GLU A 94 11.42 7.13 13.46
C GLU A 94 10.63 7.56 14.70
N ILE A 95 9.40 7.05 14.88
CA ILE A 95 8.54 7.35 16.04
C ILE A 95 8.52 6.23 17.08
N GLY A 96 9.40 5.22 16.94
CA GLY A 96 9.52 4.10 17.88
C GLY A 96 8.48 2.99 17.71
N GLU A 97 7.76 2.99 16.59
CA GLU A 97 6.79 1.95 16.25
C GLU A 97 7.41 0.87 15.36
N PRO A 98 6.94 -0.40 15.44
CA PRO A 98 7.42 -1.45 14.56
C PRO A 98 6.98 -1.19 13.11
N PRO A 99 7.71 -1.75 12.11
CA PRO A 99 7.25 -1.73 10.73
C PRO A 99 5.91 -2.48 10.62
N ILE A 100 5.08 -2.06 9.66
CA ILE A 100 3.74 -2.64 9.46
C ILE A 100 3.58 -3.31 8.10
N LEU A 101 4.41 -2.95 7.11
CA LEU A 101 4.28 -3.48 5.74
C LEU A 101 5.33 -4.53 5.41
N VAL A 102 4.88 -5.58 4.73
CA VAL A 102 5.67 -6.52 3.95
C VAL A 102 5.14 -6.46 2.51
N VAL A 103 6.02 -6.51 1.52
CA VAL A 103 5.62 -6.55 0.10
C VAL A 103 5.93 -7.91 -0.51
N SER A 104 5.03 -8.42 -1.34
CA SER A 104 5.21 -9.64 -2.11
C SER A 104 4.81 -9.39 -3.57
N PHE A 105 5.55 -9.98 -4.50
CA PHE A 105 5.29 -9.89 -5.93
C PHE A 105 4.94 -11.26 -6.48
N ASN A 106 3.71 -11.40 -6.95
CA ASN A 106 3.26 -12.58 -7.65
C ASN A 106 3.42 -12.34 -9.17
N ALA A 107 3.81 -13.42 -9.86
CA ALA A 107 3.93 -13.44 -11.31
C ALA A 107 2.55 -13.40 -11.99
#